data_AF-A0A967HZT9-F1
#
_entry.id   AF-A0A967HZT9-F1
#
_cell.length_a   1.000
_cell.length_b   1.000
_cell.length_c   1.000
_cell.angle_alpha   90.00
_cell.angle_beta   90.00
_cell.angle_gamma   90.00
#
_symmetry.space_group_name_H-M   'P 1'
#
loop_
_entity.id
_entity.type
_entity.pdbx_description
1 polymer ?
#
loop_
_entity_poly.entity_id
_entity_poly.type
_entity_poly.pdbx_seq_one_letter_code
_entity_poly.pdbx_strand_id
1 'polypeptide(L)'
;NIHPALLPAFPGTDGYGDTFAHGCRFGGITVHFVDEGEDTGPIIAQAIYPIWPEDTLEVVRRRGLELEYTLYSQCIQWMAQGDLQLESGEDGRPHVRILDPEYPKFIEQLTQQAFAR
;
A
#
# COMPACT_ATOMS: atom_id res chain seq x y z
N ASN A 1 -9.30 -4.16 -2.30
CA ASN A 1 -8.41 -5.18 -1.73
C ASN A 1 -7.26 -4.49 -1.01
N ILE A 2 -6.65 -5.15 -0.03
CA ILE A 2 -5.36 -4.74 0.55
C ILE A 2 -4.35 -5.84 0.32
N HIS A 3 -3.17 -5.47 -0.19
CA HIS A 3 -2.12 -6.39 -0.57
C HIS A 3 -0.80 -6.04 0.14
N PRO A 4 -0.12 -7.01 0.79
CA PRO A 4 1.11 -6.77 1.56
C PRO A 4 2.38 -6.68 0.69
N ALA A 5 2.32 -5.91 -0.40
CA ALA A 5 3.49 -5.53 -1.19
C ALA A 5 3.28 -4.16 -1.86
N LEU A 6 4.36 -3.54 -2.33
CA LEU A 6 4.29 -2.39 -3.24
C LEU A 6 4.00 -2.88 -4.66
N LEU A 7 2.72 -3.05 -5.00
CA LEU A 7 2.30 -3.41 -6.35
C LEU A 7 2.85 -2.39 -7.36
N PRO A 8 3.28 -2.83 -8.55
CA PRO A 8 3.07 -4.16 -9.14
C PRO A 8 4.06 -5.25 -8.70
N ALA A 9 4.93 -5.00 -7.73
CA ALA A 9 5.84 -6.03 -7.23
C ALA A 9 5.10 -7.04 -6.33
N PHE A 10 5.46 -8.32 -6.49
CA PHE A 10 5.01 -9.45 -5.67
C PHE A 10 3.47 -9.59 -5.55
N PRO A 11 2.70 -9.64 -6.66
CA PRO A 11 1.28 -9.99 -6.61
C PRO A 11 1.08 -11.44 -6.14
N GLY A 12 -0.12 -11.79 -5.70
CA GLY A 12 -0.47 -13.14 -5.27
C GLY A 12 -0.53 -13.29 -3.74
N THR A 13 -0.10 -14.42 -3.20
CA THR A 13 -0.55 -14.83 -1.85
C THR A 13 0.36 -14.46 -0.67
N ASP A 14 1.68 -14.32 -0.87
CA ASP A 14 2.64 -14.05 0.22
C ASP A 14 3.54 -12.85 -0.07
N GLY A 15 2.93 -11.68 -0.34
CA GLY A 15 3.65 -10.45 -0.65
C GLY A 15 4.75 -10.09 0.36
N TYR A 16 4.53 -10.34 1.66
CA TYR A 16 5.55 -10.17 2.70
C TYR A 16 6.72 -11.15 2.54
N GLY A 17 6.42 -12.44 2.39
CA GLY A 17 7.41 -13.49 2.24
C GLY A 17 8.26 -13.27 0.98
N ASP A 18 7.60 -12.96 -0.13
CA ASP A 18 8.26 -12.72 -1.42
C ASP A 18 9.14 -11.47 -1.36
N THR A 19 8.65 -10.37 -0.79
CA THR A 19 9.44 -9.14 -0.58
C THR A 19 10.70 -9.43 0.25
N PHE A 20 10.55 -10.18 1.34
CA PHE A 20 11.68 -10.51 2.23
C PHE A 20 12.66 -11.47 1.57
N ALA A 21 12.17 -12.54 0.93
CA ALA A 21 12.98 -13.56 0.27
C ALA A 21 13.76 -13.00 -0.93
N HIS A 22 13.19 -12.02 -1.64
CA HIS A 22 13.87 -11.31 -2.72
C HIS A 22 14.99 -10.38 -2.22
N GLY A 23 15.12 -10.17 -0.90
CA GLY A 23 16.17 -9.35 -0.30
C GLY A 23 15.93 -7.85 -0.43
N CYS A 24 14.68 -7.42 -0.61
CA CYS A 24 14.32 -6.01 -0.68
C CYS A 24 14.75 -5.25 0.59
N ARG A 25 15.09 -3.97 0.42
CA ARG A 25 15.42 -3.05 1.55
C ARG A 25 14.23 -2.17 1.95
N PHE A 26 13.17 -2.24 1.17
CA PHE A 26 11.89 -1.62 1.44
C PHE A 26 10.79 -2.61 1.11
N GLY A 27 9.80 -2.69 1.99
CA GLY A 27 8.53 -3.32 1.69
C GLY A 27 7.43 -2.25 1.70
N GLY A 28 6.21 -2.67 1.45
CA GLY A 28 5.09 -1.75 1.56
C GLY A 28 3.77 -2.45 1.37
N ILE A 29 2.71 -1.66 1.44
CA ILE A 29 1.32 -2.07 1.41
C ILE A 29 0.63 -1.32 0.28
N THR A 30 -0.23 -2.01 -0.45
CA THR A 30 -1.05 -1.41 -1.50
C THR A 30 -2.53 -1.65 -1.22
N VAL A 31 -3.31 -0.57 -1.22
CA VAL A 31 -4.78 -0.66 -1.27
C VAL A 31 -5.22 -0.30 -2.67
N HIS A 32 -6.04 -1.14 -3.28
CA HIS A 32 -6.48 -0.98 -4.67
C HIS A 32 -7.91 -1.49 -4.87
N PHE A 33 -8.55 -1.06 -5.96
CA PHE A 33 -9.81 -1.66 -6.42
C PHE A 33 -9.56 -3.04 -7.02
N VAL A 34 -10.56 -3.92 -6.93
CA VAL A 34 -10.49 -5.27 -7.55
C VAL A 34 -10.98 -5.18 -8.99
N ASP A 35 -10.29 -5.84 -9.90
CA ASP A 35 -10.70 -6.06 -11.29
C ASP A 35 -10.63 -7.56 -11.65
N GLU A 36 -10.63 -7.89 -12.93
CA GLU A 36 -10.61 -9.28 -13.41
C GLU A 36 -9.24 -9.96 -13.26
N GLY A 37 -8.18 -9.21 -12.98
CA GLY A 37 -6.84 -9.74 -12.79
C GLY A 37 -6.45 -9.88 -11.31
N GLU A 38 -5.33 -10.56 -11.08
CA GLU A 38 -4.76 -10.74 -9.74
C GLU A 38 -3.92 -9.51 -9.36
N ASP A 39 -4.41 -8.74 -8.38
CA ASP A 39 -3.75 -7.54 -7.87
C ASP A 39 -3.43 -6.47 -8.94
N THR A 40 -4.27 -6.35 -9.97
CA THR A 40 -4.05 -5.43 -11.10
C THR A 40 -4.91 -4.17 -11.10
N GLY A 41 -5.95 -4.11 -10.28
CA GLY A 41 -6.88 -3.00 -10.33
C GLY A 41 -6.29 -1.66 -9.84
N PRO A 42 -6.97 -0.54 -10.11
CA PRO A 42 -6.44 0.80 -9.82
C PRO A 42 -6.05 0.99 -8.36
N ILE A 43 -4.80 1.38 -8.15
CA ILE A 43 -4.24 1.67 -6.82
C ILE A 43 -4.92 2.91 -6.26
N ILE A 44 -5.40 2.80 -5.01
CA ILE A 44 -5.94 3.92 -4.23
C ILE A 44 -4.79 4.62 -3.50
N ALA A 45 -4.04 3.90 -2.68
CA ALA A 45 -2.92 4.43 -1.92
C ALA A 45 -1.90 3.33 -1.58
N GLN A 46 -0.68 3.76 -1.28
CA GLN A 46 0.42 2.88 -0.87
C GLN A 46 1.12 3.43 0.38
N ALA A 47 1.65 2.53 1.20
CA ALA A 47 2.54 2.87 2.31
C ALA A 47 3.85 2.08 2.18
N ILE A 48 4.96 2.68 2.59
CA ILE A 48 6.30 2.09 2.49
C ILE A 48 6.94 1.97 3.87
N TYR A 49 7.73 0.92 4.08
CA TYR A 49 8.52 0.73 5.30
C TYR A 49 9.91 0.18 4.98
N PRO A 50 10.93 0.50 5.81
CA PRO A 50 12.27 -0.04 5.63
C PRO A 50 12.33 -1.50 6.12
N ILE A 51 13.21 -2.28 5.50
CA ILE A 51 13.61 -3.62 5.96
C ILE A 51 15.09 -3.53 6.32
N TRP A 52 15.39 -3.66 7.61
CA TRP A 52 16.74 -3.56 8.15
C TRP A 52 17.50 -4.88 7.99
N PRO A 53 18.86 -4.86 7.96
CA PRO A 53 19.65 -6.08 7.81
C PRO A 53 19.39 -7.14 8.89
N GLU A 54 19.00 -6.71 10.09
CA GLU A 54 18.73 -7.58 11.24
C GLU A 54 17.26 -7.99 11.37
N ASP A 55 16.37 -7.48 10.51
CA ASP A 55 14.95 -7.81 10.57
C ASP A 55 14.73 -9.29 10.19
N THR A 56 13.81 -9.93 10.92
CA THR A 56 13.25 -11.23 10.53
C THR A 56 11.97 -11.02 9.72
N LEU A 57 11.53 -12.05 8.99
CA LEU A 57 10.23 -12.03 8.29
C LEU A 57 9.06 -11.70 9.26
N GLU A 58 9.15 -12.13 10.51
CA GLU A 58 8.14 -11.81 11.53
C GLU A 58 8.11 -10.30 11.85
N VAL A 59 9.28 -9.67 11.96
CA VAL A 59 9.38 -8.21 12.17
C VAL A 59 8.82 -7.45 10.96
N VAL A 60 9.14 -7.90 9.74
CA VAL A 60 8.59 -7.34 8.49
C VAL A 60 7.07 -7.44 8.45
N ARG A 61 6.51 -8.62 8.73
CA ARG A 61 5.06 -8.85 8.78
C ARG A 61 4.37 -7.97 9.81
N ARG A 62 4.91 -7.88 11.03
CA ARG A 62 4.35 -7.01 12.07
C ARG A 62 4.34 -5.55 11.64
N ARG A 63 5.46 -5.04 11.12
CA ARG A 63 5.59 -3.66 10.65
C ARG A 63 4.61 -3.35 9.53
N GLY A 64 4.50 -4.24 8.55
CA GLY A 64 3.55 -4.09 7.47
C GLY A 64 2.09 -4.10 7.95
N LEU A 65 1.73 -5.04 8.84
CA LEU A 65 0.36 -5.21 9.33
C LEU A 65 -0.17 -3.97 10.08
N GLU A 66 0.70 -3.27 10.82
CA GLU A 66 0.35 -1.99 11.45
C GLU A 66 -0.01 -0.91 10.42
N LEU A 67 0.73 -0.87 9.30
CA LEU A 67 0.45 0.04 8.20
C LEU A 67 -0.80 -0.38 7.43
N GLU A 68 -1.06 -1.70 7.28
CA GLU A 68 -2.27 -2.21 6.65
C GLU A 68 -3.53 -1.68 7.34
N TYR A 69 -3.61 -1.84 8.66
CA TYR A 69 -4.79 -1.40 9.42
C TYR A 69 -5.06 0.09 9.25
N THR A 70 -4.00 0.90 9.23
CA THR A 70 -4.11 2.35 9.13
C THR A 70 -4.49 2.78 7.72
N LEU A 71 -3.75 2.29 6.71
CA LEU A 71 -3.97 2.65 5.31
C LEU A 71 -5.33 2.15 4.80
N TYR A 72 -5.72 0.92 5.13
CA TYR A 72 -6.98 0.34 4.68
C TYR A 72 -8.18 1.09 5.22
N SER A 73 -8.17 1.39 6.53
CA SER A 73 -9.25 2.14 7.17
C SER A 73 -9.40 3.53 6.56
N GLN A 74 -8.29 4.22 6.30
CA GLN A 74 -8.31 5.53 5.66
C GLN A 74 -8.83 5.47 4.21
N CYS A 75 -8.46 4.45 3.44
CA CYS A 75 -8.98 4.27 2.08
C CYS A 75 -10.50 4.02 2.06
N ILE A 76 -11.02 3.24 3.01
CA ILE A 76 -12.47 3.05 3.17
C ILE A 76 -13.14 4.37 3.54
N GLN A 77 -12.53 5.17 4.41
CA GLN A 77 -13.03 6.48 4.80
C GLN A 77 -13.14 7.43 3.60
N TRP A 78 -12.08 7.56 2.79
CA TRP A 78 -12.11 8.37 1.56
C TRP A 78 -13.19 7.87 0.59
N MET A 79 -13.33 6.56 0.43
CA MET A 79 -14.38 5.98 -0.41
C MET A 79 -15.78 6.34 0.10
N ALA A 80 -16.02 6.26 1.41
CA ALA A 80 -17.31 6.57 2.03
C ALA A 80 -17.65 8.07 1.96
N GLN A 81 -16.65 8.94 1.97
CA GLN A 81 -16.80 10.40 1.85
C GLN A 81 -16.96 10.88 0.41
N GLY A 82 -16.68 10.02 -0.57
CA GLY A 82 -16.67 10.41 -1.99
C GLY A 82 -15.39 11.13 -2.40
N ASP A 83 -14.31 10.98 -1.63
CA ASP A 83 -13.02 11.62 -1.88
C ASP A 83 -12.13 10.83 -2.86
N LEU A 84 -12.66 9.78 -3.50
CA LEU A 84 -11.95 9.02 -4.52
C LEU A 84 -12.59 9.25 -5.89
N GLN A 85 -11.80 9.72 -6.85
CA GLN A 85 -12.21 9.88 -8.23
C GLN A 85 -11.44 8.91 -9.13
N LEU A 86 -12.14 8.06 -9.89
CA LEU A 86 -11.53 7.33 -11.00
C LEU A 86 -11.37 8.28 -12.19
N GLU A 87 -10.15 8.40 -12.67
CA GLU A 87 -9.78 9.15 -13.86
C GLU A 87 -9.24 8.17 -14.91
N SER A 88 -9.40 8.50 -16.19
CA SER A 88 -8.82 7.70 -17.28
C SER A 88 -7.36 8.08 -17.50
N GLY A 89 -6.46 7.11 -17.40
CA GLY A 89 -5.06 7.29 -17.75
C GLY A 89 -4.84 7.37 -19.25
N GLU A 90 -3.74 7.99 -19.68
CA GLU A 90 -3.37 8.13 -21.09
C GLU A 90 -3.11 6.79 -21.79
N ASP A 91 -2.71 5.77 -21.02
CA ASP A 91 -2.51 4.39 -21.46
C ASP A 91 -3.81 3.56 -21.46
N GLY A 92 -4.95 4.18 -21.16
CA GLY A 92 -6.25 3.55 -21.03
C GLY A 92 -6.48 2.83 -19.69
N ARG A 93 -5.51 2.86 -18.77
CA ARG A 93 -5.68 2.28 -17.43
C ARG A 93 -6.30 3.32 -16.49
N PRO A 94 -7.28 2.96 -15.66
CA PRO A 94 -7.84 3.90 -14.71
C PRO A 94 -6.83 4.22 -13.60
N HIS A 95 -6.76 5.48 -13.18
CA HIS A 95 -6.03 5.89 -11.99
C HIS A 95 -6.99 6.49 -10.95
N VAL A 96 -6.67 6.31 -9.67
CA VAL A 96 -7.44 6.89 -8.59
C VAL A 96 -6.79 8.21 -8.19
N ARG A 97 -7.59 9.27 -8.17
CA ARG A 97 -7.23 10.54 -7.57
C ARG A 97 -7.90 10.67 -6.20
N ILE A 98 -7.10 10.92 -5.17
CA ILE A 98 -7.58 11.24 -3.83
C ILE A 98 -7.84 12.75 -3.76
N LEU A 99 -9.03 13.13 -3.32
CA LEU A 99 -9.50 14.52 -3.23
C LEU A 99 -9.32 15.11 -1.82
N ASP A 100 -9.04 14.27 -0.82
CA ASP A 100 -8.76 14.71 0.55
C ASP A 100 -7.48 15.57 0.59
N PRO A 101 -7.56 16.86 0.97
CA PRO A 101 -6.40 17.75 1.04
C PRO A 101 -5.38 17.32 2.11
N GLU A 102 -5.77 16.53 3.12
CA GLU A 102 -4.85 16.05 4.15
C GLU A 102 -4.05 14.80 3.70
N TYR A 103 -4.33 14.24 2.52
CA TYR A 103 -3.62 13.06 1.99
C TYR A 103 -2.08 13.15 2.07
N PRO A 104 -1.42 14.26 1.65
CA PRO A 104 0.04 14.34 1.72
C PRO A 104 0.58 14.22 3.16
N LYS A 105 -0.10 14.85 4.11
CA LYS A 105 0.27 14.84 5.52
C LYS A 105 0.00 13.48 6.15
N PHE A 106 -1.10 12.82 5.78
CA PHE A 106 -1.40 11.46 6.20
C PHE A 106 -0.28 10.49 5.78
N ILE A 107 0.15 10.55 4.52
CA ILE A 107 1.25 9.70 4.01
C ILE A 107 2.59 10.05 4.69
N GLU A 108 2.87 11.33 4.91
CA GLU A 108 4.08 11.76 5.63
C GLU A 108 4.12 11.16 7.05
N GLN A 109 3.03 11.29 7.81
CA GLN A 109 2.93 10.75 9.17
C GLN A 109 3.07 9.22 9.19
N LEU A 110 2.39 8.54 8.26
CA LEU A 110 2.44 7.08 8.15
C LEU A 110 3.87 6.61 7.82
N THR A 111 4.58 7.35 6.96
CA THR A 111 5.98 7.07 6.62
C THR A 111 6.90 7.34 7.81
N GLN A 112 6.73 8.46 8.53
CA GLN A 112 7.52 8.75 9.73
C GLN A 112 7.33 7.66 10.80
N GLN A 113 6.10 7.20 11.02
CA GLN A 113 5.81 6.08 11.92
C GLN A 113 6.51 4.80 11.46
N ALA A 114 6.42 4.46 10.17
CA ALA A 114 7.04 3.25 9.61
C ALA A 114 8.57 3.21 9.75
N PHE A 115 9.22 4.38 9.77
CA PHE A 115 10.67 4.53 9.88
C PHE A 115 11.16 4.77 11.31
N ALA A 116 10.24 4.98 12.27
CA ALA A 116 10.58 5.06 13.67
C ALA A 116 11.09 3.70 14.19
N ARG A 117 12.12 3.73 15.03
CA ARG A 117 12.70 2.53 15.69
C ARG A 117 12.15 2.36 17.09
#